data_AF-A0A2E7VKS6-F1
#
_entry.id   AF-A0A2E7VKS6-F1
#
_cell.length_a   1.000
_cell.length_b   1.000
_cell.length_c   1.000
_cell.angle_alpha   90.00
_cell.angle_beta   90.00
_cell.angle_gamma   90.00
#
_symmetry.space_group_name_H-M   'P 1'
#
loop_
_entity.id
_entity.type
_entity.pdbx_description
1 polymer ?
#
loop_
_entity_poly.entity_id
_entity_poly.type
_entity_poly.pdbx_seq_one_letter_code
_entity_poly.pdbx_strand_id
1 'polypeptide(L)'
;VECLMLPGNHDAVRPAEPQPTFEKDIQQDYNTTTFVGNPCDFSLHGVRLLSYHGKSIDDFVAGLRTVTYADPVEAMREMLRRRHLAPQWGGKTPLSPEPEDGLVIREVPDIFVTGHVHGHECLDFRGTTLVCSSTWQDQTSYQRMLGFQPKPCMLTIINLKSHKSISIPFA
;
A
#
# COMPACT_ATOMS: atom_id res chain seq x y z
N VAL A 1 -14.56 5.38 16.14
CA VAL A 1 -13.80 4.94 14.95
C VAL A 1 -12.39 5.44 15.16
N GLU A 2 -11.39 4.56 15.10
CA GLU A 2 -9.99 4.93 15.16
C GLU A 2 -9.46 5.05 13.73
N CYS A 3 -8.60 6.04 13.48
CA CYS A 3 -7.99 6.28 12.17
C CYS A 3 -6.48 6.14 12.29
N LEU A 4 -5.89 5.28 11.47
CA LEU A 4 -4.46 5.15 11.28
C LEU A 4 -4.10 5.77 9.93
N MET A 5 -3.17 6.70 9.90
CA MET A 5 -2.76 7.39 8.67
C MET A 5 -1.28 7.18 8.39
N LEU A 6 -0.98 6.74 7.17
CA LEU A 6 0.33 6.40 6.65
C LEU A 6 0.60 7.27 5.41
N PRO A 7 1.79 7.88 5.27
CA PRO A 7 2.10 8.73 4.13
C PRO A 7 2.41 7.92 2.87
N GLY A 8 2.26 8.53 1.71
CA GLY A 8 2.71 8.05 0.41
C GLY A 8 3.78 8.94 -0.22
N ASN A 9 4.09 8.67 -1.49
CA ASN A 9 5.14 9.38 -2.23
C ASN A 9 4.75 10.82 -2.65
N HIS A 10 3.50 11.22 -2.46
CA HIS A 10 3.01 12.58 -2.73
C HIS A 10 2.92 13.45 -1.47
N ASP A 11 3.11 12.86 -0.29
CA ASP A 11 2.97 13.53 0.98
C ASP A 11 4.25 14.27 1.40
N ALA A 12 4.10 15.26 2.28
CA ALA A 12 5.17 16.09 2.81
C ALA A 12 6.03 15.36 3.87
N VAL A 13 6.60 14.22 3.46
CA VAL A 13 7.59 13.45 4.21
C VAL A 13 8.83 13.25 3.32
N ARG A 14 9.88 12.59 3.83
CA ARG A 14 11.05 12.31 2.98
C ARG A 14 10.63 11.53 1.72
N PRO A 15 11.21 11.83 0.55
CA PRO A 15 10.78 11.26 -0.72
C PRO A 15 11.33 9.84 -0.98
N ALA A 16 11.84 9.15 0.05
CA ALA A 16 12.46 7.83 -0.04
C ALA A 16 11.89 6.87 1.00
N GLU A 17 11.77 5.59 0.65
CA GLU A 17 11.25 4.56 1.53
C GLU A 17 12.34 3.88 2.39
N PRO A 18 12.03 3.43 3.62
CA PRO A 18 10.76 3.65 4.34
C PRO A 18 10.53 5.13 4.63
N GLN A 19 9.30 5.62 4.78
CA GLN A 19 9.04 7.03 5.09
C GLN A 19 8.71 7.18 6.58
N PRO A 20 9.19 8.23 7.27
CA PRO A 20 8.74 8.55 8.61
C PRO A 20 7.27 8.99 8.55
N THR A 21 6.67 9.18 9.72
CA THR A 21 5.35 9.79 9.79
C THR A 21 5.38 11.30 9.49
N PHE A 22 4.22 11.92 9.36
CA PHE A 22 4.07 13.36 9.09
C PHE A 22 4.69 14.22 10.21
N GLU A 23 5.13 15.43 9.88
CA GLU A 23 5.60 16.40 10.87
C GLU A 23 4.46 16.90 11.77
N LYS A 24 4.79 17.35 12.99
CA LYS A 24 3.79 17.72 14.02
C LYS A 24 2.85 18.85 13.59
N ASP A 25 3.33 19.74 12.73
CA ASP A 25 2.58 20.86 12.16
C ASP A 25 1.46 20.42 11.22
N ILE A 26 1.60 19.27 10.56
CA ILE A 26 0.52 18.63 9.79
C ILE A 26 -0.39 17.84 10.74
N GLN A 27 0.19 17.12 11.71
CA GLN A 27 -0.57 16.27 12.62
C GLN A 27 -1.59 17.07 13.46
N GLN A 28 -1.27 18.31 13.85
CA GLN A 28 -2.13 19.14 14.69
C GLN A 28 -3.49 19.50 14.04
N ASP A 29 -3.62 19.36 12.72
CA ASP A 29 -4.87 19.62 11.99
C ASP A 29 -5.90 18.48 12.16
N TYR A 30 -5.52 17.38 12.82
CA TYR A 30 -6.34 16.19 13.00
C TYR A 30 -6.69 15.95 14.46
N ASN A 31 -7.98 15.74 14.75
CA ASN A 31 -8.46 15.57 16.12
C ASN A 31 -8.22 14.15 16.68
N THR A 32 -8.39 13.11 15.85
CA THR A 32 -8.39 11.70 16.28
C THR A 32 -7.76 10.81 15.21
N THR A 33 -6.45 10.97 15.02
CA THR A 33 -5.67 10.19 14.05
C THR A 33 -4.35 9.76 14.67
N THR A 34 -4.04 8.48 14.55
CA THR A 34 -2.71 7.95 14.85
C THR A 34 -1.90 7.96 13.56
N PHE A 35 -0.81 8.72 13.55
CA PHE A 35 0.07 8.81 12.40
C PHE A 35 1.20 7.78 12.51
N VAL A 36 1.48 7.07 11.42
CA VAL A 36 2.52 6.04 11.34
C VAL A 36 3.44 6.30 10.14
N GLY A 37 4.58 5.59 10.09
CA GLY A 37 5.46 5.60 8.92
C GLY A 37 4.95 4.68 7.81
N ASN A 38 5.64 4.69 6.66
CA ASN A 38 5.38 3.80 5.52
C ASN A 38 6.60 2.88 5.28
N PRO A 39 6.48 1.55 5.38
CA PRO A 39 5.30 0.76 5.76
C PRO A 39 4.99 0.82 7.26
N CYS A 40 3.86 0.25 7.65
CA CYS A 40 3.50 0.00 9.05
C CYS A 40 2.94 -1.41 9.23
N ASP A 41 3.52 -2.16 10.17
CA ASP A 41 3.10 -3.50 10.61
C ASP A 41 2.53 -3.41 12.02
N PHE A 42 1.28 -3.82 12.22
CA PHE A 42 0.56 -3.69 13.48
C PHE A 42 -0.51 -4.76 13.63
N SER A 43 -1.07 -4.90 14.83
CA SER A 43 -2.13 -5.87 15.11
C SER A 43 -3.38 -5.22 15.71
N LEU A 44 -4.55 -5.63 15.22
CA LEU A 44 -5.85 -5.24 15.75
C LEU A 44 -6.63 -6.50 16.14
N HIS A 45 -6.97 -6.62 17.43
CA HIS A 45 -7.74 -7.76 17.95
C HIS A 45 -7.16 -9.14 17.58
N GLY A 46 -5.83 -9.27 17.53
CA GLY A 46 -5.12 -10.50 17.17
C GLY A 46 -4.99 -10.77 15.67
N VAL A 47 -5.44 -9.85 14.81
CA VAL A 47 -5.22 -9.88 13.35
C VAL A 47 -4.05 -8.98 13.02
N ARG A 48 -3.04 -9.50 12.31
CA ARG A 48 -1.85 -8.75 11.89
C ARG A 48 -2.06 -8.09 10.53
N LEU A 49 -1.81 -6.80 10.45
CA LEU A 49 -1.95 -5.99 9.26
C LEU A 49 -0.58 -5.44 8.86
N LEU A 50 -0.24 -5.62 7.59
CA LEU A 50 0.84 -4.89 6.94
C LEU A 50 0.22 -3.85 6.02
N SER A 51 0.55 -2.59 6.24
CA SER A 51 0.15 -1.47 5.39
C SER A 51 1.38 -0.87 4.74
N TYR A 52 1.30 -0.62 3.45
CA TYR A 52 2.40 -0.10 2.65
C TYR A 52 1.83 0.74 1.51
N HIS A 53 2.34 1.93 1.24
CA HIS A 53 1.80 2.78 0.17
C HIS A 53 1.82 2.07 -1.20
N GLY A 54 2.92 1.36 -1.52
CA GLY A 54 3.01 0.58 -2.75
C GLY A 54 3.90 1.18 -3.84
N LYS A 55 4.78 2.14 -3.54
CA LYS A 55 5.61 2.81 -4.56
C LYS A 55 6.46 1.82 -5.37
N SER A 56 6.90 0.74 -4.75
CA SER A 56 7.68 -0.33 -5.38
C SER A 56 6.94 -1.16 -6.42
N ILE A 57 5.61 -1.03 -6.54
CA ILE A 57 4.87 -1.67 -7.63
C ILE A 57 5.41 -1.20 -8.99
N ASP A 58 5.88 0.05 -9.09
CA ASP A 58 6.51 0.58 -10.31
C ASP A 58 7.76 -0.21 -10.73
N ASP A 59 8.53 -0.73 -9.77
CA ASP A 59 9.71 -1.53 -10.01
C ASP A 59 9.34 -2.96 -10.38
N PHE A 60 8.33 -3.54 -9.72
CA PHE A 60 7.82 -4.86 -10.11
C PHE A 60 7.27 -4.84 -11.54
N VAL A 61 6.52 -3.81 -11.94
CA VAL A 61 6.04 -3.65 -13.33
C VAL A 61 7.21 -3.48 -14.30
N ALA A 62 8.27 -2.77 -13.92
CA ALA A 62 9.44 -2.59 -14.78
C ALA A 62 10.29 -3.86 -14.90
N GLY A 63 10.40 -4.66 -13.84
CA GLY A 63 11.29 -5.81 -13.75
C GLY A 63 10.66 -7.16 -14.11
N LEU A 64 9.34 -7.32 -13.97
CA LEU A 64 8.65 -8.60 -14.14
C LEU A 64 7.57 -8.50 -15.22
N ARG A 65 7.71 -9.31 -16.27
CA ARG A 65 6.74 -9.38 -17.39
C ARG A 65 5.33 -9.79 -16.95
N THR A 66 5.21 -10.49 -15.83
CA THR A 66 3.94 -10.97 -15.28
C THR A 66 3.20 -9.92 -14.45
N VAL A 67 3.86 -8.80 -14.12
CA VAL A 67 3.27 -7.74 -13.31
C VAL A 67 2.94 -6.56 -14.21
N THR A 68 1.71 -6.06 -14.12
CA THR A 68 1.25 -4.92 -14.90
C THR A 68 0.48 -3.94 -14.00
N TYR A 69 0.35 -2.68 -14.42
CA TYR A 69 -0.49 -1.73 -13.70
C TYR A 69 -1.97 -2.16 -13.66
N ALA A 70 -2.44 -2.91 -14.65
CA ALA A 70 -3.80 -3.42 -14.71
C ALA A 70 -4.07 -4.57 -13.72
N ASP A 71 -3.02 -5.29 -13.31
CA ASP A 71 -3.09 -6.32 -12.27
C ASP A 71 -2.04 -6.06 -11.17
N PRO A 72 -2.30 -5.05 -10.31
CA PRO A 72 -1.36 -4.66 -9.26
C PRO A 72 -1.23 -5.71 -8.14
N VAL A 73 -2.16 -6.66 -8.07
CA VAL A 73 -2.13 -7.73 -7.05
C VAL A 73 -0.97 -8.68 -7.29
N GLU A 74 -0.56 -8.89 -8.54
CA GLU A 74 0.61 -9.74 -8.81
C GLU A 74 1.88 -9.13 -8.19
N ALA A 75 2.03 -7.80 -8.17
CA ALA A 75 3.12 -7.15 -7.44
C ALA A 75 3.07 -7.45 -5.94
N MET A 76 1.88 -7.41 -5.32
CA MET A 76 1.71 -7.72 -3.90
C MET A 76 2.06 -9.18 -3.58
N ARG A 77 1.67 -10.13 -4.44
CA ARG A 77 2.05 -11.55 -4.32
C ARG A 77 3.56 -11.71 -4.41
N GLU A 78 4.18 -11.00 -5.33
CA GLU A 78 5.63 -10.99 -5.54
C GLU A 78 6.40 -10.38 -4.35
N MET A 79 5.84 -9.39 -3.65
CA MET A 79 6.37 -8.88 -2.39
C MET A 79 6.32 -9.94 -1.28
N LEU A 80 5.18 -10.62 -1.12
CA LEU A 80 5.02 -11.68 -0.11
C LEU A 80 5.90 -12.90 -0.39
N ARG A 81 6.01 -13.33 -1.66
CA ARG A 81 6.89 -14.43 -2.07
C ARG A 81 8.36 -14.13 -1.77
N ARG A 82 8.81 -12.89 -2.00
CA ARG A 82 10.18 -12.44 -1.72
C ARG A 82 10.40 -12.01 -0.28
N ARG A 83 9.34 -11.86 0.50
CA ARG A 83 9.37 -11.34 1.87
C ARG A 83 10.00 -9.95 1.96
N HIS A 84 9.75 -9.12 0.95
CA HIS A 84 10.31 -7.77 0.85
C HIS A 84 9.43 -6.84 0.03
N LEU A 85 9.17 -5.63 0.54
CA LEU A 85 8.28 -4.66 -0.09
C LEU A 85 8.92 -3.98 -1.30
N ALA A 86 10.20 -3.61 -1.24
CA ALA A 86 10.91 -2.97 -2.36
C ALA A 86 12.33 -3.55 -2.58
N PRO A 87 12.48 -4.78 -3.09
CA PRO A 87 13.78 -5.46 -3.15
C PRO A 87 14.73 -4.95 -4.25
N GLN A 88 14.26 -4.09 -5.16
CA GLN A 88 15.06 -3.60 -6.28
C GLN A 88 15.80 -2.31 -5.90
N TRP A 89 17.13 -2.35 -5.95
CA TRP A 89 17.97 -1.15 -5.79
C TRP A 89 18.14 -0.38 -7.10
N GLY A 90 18.17 0.95 -7.03
CA GLY A 90 18.41 1.83 -8.19
C GLY A 90 17.28 1.89 -9.21
N GLY A 91 16.09 1.41 -8.84
CA GLY A 91 14.87 1.48 -9.65
C GLY A 91 14.17 2.84 -9.57
N LYS A 92 12.88 2.83 -9.88
CA LYS A 92 11.96 3.95 -9.73
C LYS A 92 11.57 4.20 -8.27
N THR A 93 11.82 3.26 -7.36
CA THR A 93 11.58 3.46 -5.92
C THR A 93 12.85 3.98 -5.24
N PRO A 94 12.82 5.22 -4.75
CA PRO A 94 13.92 5.76 -3.95
C PRO A 94 13.97 5.05 -2.58
N LEU A 95 15.14 4.51 -2.23
CA LEU A 95 15.38 3.82 -0.96
C LEU A 95 16.30 4.66 -0.08
N SER A 96 15.87 4.90 1.16
CA SER A 96 16.66 5.59 2.18
C SER A 96 17.79 4.67 2.66
N PRO A 97 19.03 5.17 2.80
CA PRO A 97 20.15 4.40 3.33
C PRO A 97 20.04 4.26 4.86
N GLU A 98 19.09 3.45 5.32
CA GLU A 98 18.90 3.17 6.75
C GLU A 98 19.91 2.12 7.26
N PRO A 99 20.29 2.17 8.56
CA PRO A 99 21.10 1.12 9.17
C PRO A 99 20.42 -0.26 9.17
N GLU A 100 19.08 -0.27 9.24
CA GLU A 100 18.26 -1.48 9.21
C GLU A 100 17.20 -1.38 8.11
N ASP A 101 16.95 -2.50 7.44
CA ASP A 101 15.95 -2.57 6.39
C ASP A 101 14.54 -2.76 6.96
N GLY A 102 13.77 -1.66 6.99
CA GLY A 102 12.36 -1.64 7.40
C GLY A 102 11.37 -2.16 6.36
N LEU A 103 11.83 -2.56 5.16
CA LEU A 103 10.98 -3.03 4.06
C LEU A 103 10.92 -4.56 3.98
N VAL A 104 11.68 -5.25 4.83
CA VAL A 104 11.63 -6.71 5.00
C VAL A 104 10.33 -7.12 5.68
N ILE A 105 9.61 -8.06 5.07
CA ILE A 105 8.38 -8.66 5.64
C ILE A 105 8.78 -9.78 6.60
N ARG A 106 9.02 -9.44 7.87
CA ARG A 106 9.55 -10.37 8.90
C ARG A 106 8.57 -11.46 9.30
N GLU A 107 7.29 -11.15 9.33
CA GLU A 107 6.20 -12.09 9.59
C GLU A 107 5.16 -11.99 8.48
N VAL A 108 4.51 -13.10 8.16
CA VAL A 108 3.45 -13.09 7.14
C VAL A 108 2.22 -12.42 7.76
N PRO A 109 1.69 -11.33 7.17
CA PRO A 109 0.51 -10.66 7.71
C PRO A 109 -0.77 -11.45 7.39
N ASP A 110 -1.81 -11.24 8.19
CA ASP A 110 -3.15 -11.73 7.90
C ASP A 110 -3.83 -10.88 6.81
N ILE A 111 -3.56 -9.57 6.82
CA ILE A 111 -4.05 -8.61 5.83
C ILE A 111 -2.89 -7.77 5.32
N PHE A 112 -2.72 -7.68 4.01
CA PHE A 112 -1.74 -6.82 3.37
C PHE A 112 -2.42 -5.78 2.48
N VAL A 113 -2.24 -4.50 2.80
CA VAL A 113 -2.90 -3.38 2.13
C VAL A 113 -1.88 -2.53 1.38
N THR A 114 -2.17 -2.26 0.11
CA THR A 114 -1.42 -1.29 -0.71
C THR A 114 -2.34 -0.32 -1.45
N GLY A 115 -1.74 0.79 -1.91
CA GLY A 115 -2.38 1.81 -2.74
C GLY A 115 -1.53 2.12 -3.97
N HIS A 116 -1.19 3.40 -4.15
CA HIS A 116 -0.32 3.96 -5.20
C HIS A 116 -0.84 3.86 -6.65
N VAL A 117 -1.25 2.68 -7.09
CA VAL A 117 -1.61 2.41 -8.49
C VAL A 117 -3.03 2.83 -8.86
N HIS A 118 -3.88 3.13 -7.88
CA HIS A 118 -5.29 3.54 -8.09
C HIS A 118 -6.19 2.45 -8.70
N GLY A 119 -5.71 1.20 -8.71
CA GLY A 119 -6.53 0.01 -8.99
C GLY A 119 -7.27 -0.44 -7.73
N HIS A 120 -8.17 -1.41 -7.89
CA HIS A 120 -8.88 -2.02 -6.76
C HIS A 120 -9.03 -3.52 -6.96
N GLU A 121 -8.64 -4.28 -5.94
CA GLU A 121 -8.84 -5.73 -5.83
C GLU A 121 -8.82 -6.12 -4.35
N CYS A 122 -9.56 -7.17 -3.98
CA CYS A 122 -9.54 -7.75 -2.64
C CYS A 122 -9.66 -9.28 -2.73
N LEU A 123 -8.60 -10.02 -2.43
CA LEU A 123 -8.58 -11.48 -2.58
C LEU A 123 -7.65 -12.17 -1.59
N ASP A 124 -7.84 -13.49 -1.40
CA ASP A 124 -6.92 -14.33 -0.62
C ASP A 124 -5.70 -14.72 -1.43
N PHE A 125 -4.53 -14.66 -0.79
CA PHE A 125 -3.31 -15.28 -1.26
C PHE A 125 -2.66 -16.08 -0.14
N ARG A 126 -2.90 -17.40 -0.13
CA ARG A 126 -2.28 -18.35 0.82
C ARG A 126 -2.57 -18.00 2.28
N GLY A 127 -3.78 -17.51 2.56
CA GLY A 127 -4.20 -17.12 3.91
C GLY A 127 -4.00 -15.64 4.24
N THR A 128 -3.29 -14.87 3.41
CA THR A 128 -3.22 -13.41 3.54
C THR A 128 -4.26 -12.74 2.66
N THR A 129 -5.11 -11.90 3.24
CA THR A 129 -6.03 -11.06 2.47
C THR A 129 -5.27 -9.88 1.85
N LEU A 130 -5.16 -9.85 0.53
CA LEU A 130 -4.56 -8.75 -0.22
C LEU A 130 -5.63 -7.70 -0.54
N VAL A 131 -5.31 -6.43 -0.29
CA VAL A 131 -6.18 -5.29 -0.61
C VAL A 131 -5.40 -4.25 -1.38
N CYS A 132 -5.74 -4.06 -2.66
CA CYS A 132 -5.38 -2.86 -3.41
C CYS A 132 -6.52 -1.85 -3.25
N SER A 133 -6.25 -0.72 -2.58
CA SER A 133 -7.28 0.06 -1.88
C SER A 133 -7.98 1.15 -2.71
N SER A 134 -8.02 1.04 -4.05
CA SER A 134 -8.68 2.04 -4.92
C SER A 134 -7.98 3.41 -4.88
N THR A 135 -8.69 4.43 -5.32
CA THR A 135 -8.35 5.85 -5.16
C THR A 135 -9.62 6.67 -4.96
N TRP A 136 -9.46 7.93 -4.55
CA TRP A 136 -10.50 8.97 -4.59
C TRP A 136 -10.22 10.04 -5.66
N GLN A 137 -9.33 9.73 -6.61
CA GLN A 137 -8.95 10.59 -7.71
C GLN A 137 -9.44 10.01 -9.05
N ASP A 138 -10.05 10.86 -9.88
CA ASP A 138 -10.39 10.50 -11.26
C ASP A 138 -9.13 10.33 -12.13
N GLN A 139 -9.27 9.72 -13.31
CA GLN A 139 -8.15 9.44 -14.20
C GLN A 139 -7.38 10.72 -14.59
N THR A 140 -6.10 10.74 -14.24
CA THR A 140 -5.19 11.83 -14.60
C THR A 140 -4.69 11.73 -16.04
N SER A 141 -4.19 12.84 -16.59
CA SER A 141 -3.54 12.85 -17.92
C SER A 141 -2.35 11.90 -18.00
N TYR A 142 -1.56 11.79 -16.93
CA TYR A 142 -0.44 10.86 -16.84
C TYR A 142 -0.90 9.39 -16.90
N GLN A 143 -1.93 9.02 -16.13
CA GLN A 143 -2.51 7.67 -16.18
C GLN A 143 -3.08 7.35 -17.57
N ARG A 144 -3.72 8.32 -18.21
CA ARG A 144 -4.21 8.18 -19.59
C ARG A 144 -3.07 7.94 -20.58
N MET A 145 -1.95 8.65 -20.45
CA MET A 145 -0.75 8.43 -21.28
C MET A 145 -0.17 7.02 -21.11
N LEU A 146 -0.27 6.44 -19.90
CA LEU A 146 0.16 5.08 -19.61
C LEU A 146 -0.88 4.01 -20.02
N GLY A 147 -2.04 4.40 -20.54
CA GLY A 147 -3.13 3.49 -20.87
C GLY A 147 -3.77 2.82 -19.65
N PHE A 148 -3.59 3.39 -18.46
CA PHE A 148 -4.11 2.85 -17.21
C PHE A 148 -5.47 3.46 -16.85
N GLN A 149 -6.43 2.62 -16.46
CA GLN A 149 -7.75 3.04 -15.99
C GLN A 149 -7.86 2.78 -14.48
N PRO A 150 -7.95 3.83 -13.64
CA PRO A 150 -8.15 3.65 -12.22
C PRO A 150 -9.54 3.08 -11.92
N LYS A 151 -9.72 2.54 -10.72
CA LYS A 151 -11.02 2.16 -10.17
C LYS A 151 -11.33 3.10 -8.99
N PRO A 152 -11.80 4.34 -9.22
CA PRO A 152 -12.04 5.30 -8.15
C PRO A 152 -13.26 4.93 -7.29
N CYS A 153 -13.31 5.50 -6.09
CA CYS A 153 -14.47 5.48 -5.20
C CYS A 153 -14.91 4.08 -4.72
N MET A 154 -13.99 3.12 -4.64
CA MET A 154 -14.27 1.81 -4.03
C MET A 154 -13.78 1.77 -2.58
N LEU A 155 -14.70 1.56 -1.63
CA LEU A 155 -14.38 1.34 -0.22
C LEU A 155 -14.36 -0.15 0.10
N THR A 156 -13.23 -0.68 0.58
CA THR A 156 -13.14 -2.06 1.08
C THR A 156 -13.41 -2.12 2.58
N ILE A 157 -14.33 -2.99 2.99
CA ILE A 157 -14.62 -3.28 4.41
C ILE A 157 -14.26 -4.74 4.67
N ILE A 158 -13.49 -5.00 5.73
CA ILE A 158 -13.11 -6.35 6.17
C ILE A 158 -13.59 -6.58 7.59
N ASN A 159 -14.28 -7.70 7.81
CA ASN A 159 -14.60 -8.17 9.15
C ASN A 159 -13.40 -8.92 9.73
N LEU A 160 -12.71 -8.34 10.73
CA LEU A 160 -11.48 -8.92 11.30
C LEU A 160 -11.66 -10.34 11.87
N LYS A 161 -12.83 -10.70 12.40
CA LYS A 161 -13.06 -12.05 12.96
C LYS A 161 -13.21 -13.13 11.89
N SER A 162 -13.86 -12.81 10.77
CA SER A 162 -14.22 -13.79 9.74
C SER A 162 -13.44 -13.65 8.45
N HIS A 163 -12.66 -12.57 8.31
CA HIS A 163 -11.93 -12.16 7.11
C HIS A 163 -12.82 -11.97 5.87
N LYS A 164 -14.15 -12.00 6.04
CA LYS A 164 -15.08 -11.66 4.96
C LYS A 164 -14.91 -10.19 4.60
N SER A 165 -14.76 -9.93 3.30
CA SER A 165 -14.64 -8.60 2.75
C SER A 165 -15.84 -8.25 1.87
N ILE A 166 -16.15 -6.96 1.79
CA ILE A 166 -17.03 -6.37 0.79
C ILE A 166 -16.37 -5.13 0.20
N SER A 167 -16.68 -4.81 -1.06
CA SER A 167 -16.24 -3.60 -1.72
C SER A 167 -17.45 -2.78 -2.16
N ILE A 168 -17.54 -1.56 -1.67
CA ILE A 168 -18.69 -0.68 -1.84
C ILE A 168 -18.30 0.42 -2.84
N PRO A 169 -18.93 0.48 -4.03
CA PRO A 169 -18.76 1.59 -4.96
C PRO A 169 -19.50 2.84 -4.47
N PHE A 170 -18.86 4.00 -4.61
CA PHE A 170 -19.43 5.34 -4.35
C PHE A 170 -19.47 6.23 -5.61
N ALA A 171 -18.96 5.72 -6.74
CA ALA A 171 -19.06 6.37 -8.05
C ALA A 171 -20.42 6.13 -8.72
#